data_AF-A0A2E4L009-F1
#
_entry.id   AF-A0A2E4L009-F1
#
_cell.length_a   1.000
_cell.length_b   1.000
_cell.length_c   1.000
_cell.angle_alpha   90.00
_cell.angle_beta   90.00
_cell.angle_gamma   90.00
#
_symmetry.space_group_name_H-M   'P 1'
#
loop_
_entity.id
_entity.type
_entity.pdbx_description
1 polymer ?
#
loop_
_entity_poly.entity_id
_entity_poly.type
_entity_poly.pdbx_seq_one_letter_code
_entity_poly.pdbx_strand_id
1 'polypeptide(L)'
;MNWFLPIILLLIAAGGFTFYFYRPKKQKRTESIYTHALNAMVRGDTRTALKHLRDVVKQDTNHIDAYLQMGDILREEGNAQAAVKIHQSLTVRPNLNNDISRDIHQSLALDFKQIGHLNKAKREAELVLKLDRKNLWANEFLLDIYENQRNWDQATQITKSIQKLKQSQDPNQIARFLVYQGMDKLEKGQQKEAEAQFN
;
A
#
# COMPACT_ATOMS: atom_id res chain seq x y z
N MET A 1 -42.73 47.76 17.07
CA MET A 1 -41.40 48.04 16.48
C MET A 1 -40.58 46.76 16.61
N ASN A 2 -40.42 45.99 15.52
CA ASN A 2 -39.86 44.63 15.61
C ASN A 2 -38.33 44.66 15.75
N TRP A 3 -37.85 44.66 16.99
CA TRP A 3 -36.42 44.78 17.34
C TRP A 3 -35.57 43.52 17.06
N PHE A 4 -36.19 42.46 16.52
CA PHE A 4 -35.53 41.18 16.24
C PHE A 4 -34.71 41.17 14.94
N LEU A 5 -35.11 41.96 13.93
CA LEU A 5 -34.39 42.07 12.65
C LEU A 5 -32.92 42.52 12.75
N PRO A 6 -32.56 43.57 13.51
CA PRO A 6 -31.16 43.98 13.64
C PRO A 6 -30.30 42.95 14.38
N ILE A 7 -30.87 42.20 15.33
CA ILE A 7 -30.16 41.17 16.10
C ILE A 7 -29.77 40.00 15.19
N ILE A 8 -30.67 39.57 14.30
CA ILE A 8 -30.40 38.50 13.32
C ILE A 8 -29.30 38.93 12.34
N LEU A 9 -29.31 40.17 11.87
CA LEU A 9 -28.25 40.70 11.00
C LEU A 9 -26.88 40.75 11.70
N LEU A 10 -26.85 41.12 12.99
CA LEU A 10 -25.63 41.10 13.80
C LEU A 10 -25.08 39.69 13.99
N LEU A 11 -25.93 38.69 14.21
CA LEU A 11 -25.51 37.29 14.33
C LEU A 11 -24.98 36.72 13.01
N ILE A 12 -25.58 37.06 11.87
CA ILE A 12 -25.09 36.65 10.55
C ILE A 12 -23.76 37.34 10.25
N ALA A 13 -23.63 38.64 10.55
CA ALA A 13 -22.38 39.37 10.37
C ALA A 13 -21.26 38.83 11.28
N ALA A 14 -21.56 38.54 12.55
CA ALA A 14 -20.62 37.93 13.49
C ALA A 14 -20.22 36.51 13.08
N GLY A 15 -21.17 35.68 12.62
CA GLY A 15 -20.90 34.35 12.07
C GLY A 15 -20.08 34.38 10.78
N GLY A 16 -20.35 35.34 9.89
CA GLY A 16 -19.55 35.57 8.69
C GLY A 16 -18.14 36.07 9.01
N PHE A 17 -18.00 36.95 10.02
CA PHE A 17 -16.72 37.47 10.48
C PHE A 17 -15.87 36.39 11.14
N THR A 18 -16.45 35.57 12.02
CA THR A 18 -15.75 34.42 12.62
C THR A 18 -15.37 33.41 11.56
N PHE A 19 -16.24 33.05 10.62
CA PHE A 19 -15.91 32.15 9.51
C PHE A 19 -14.82 32.70 8.58
N TYR A 20 -14.83 34.00 8.28
CA TYR A 20 -13.82 34.65 7.45
C TYR A 20 -12.44 34.69 8.14
N PHE A 21 -12.38 34.98 9.44
CA PHE A 21 -11.14 34.97 10.21
C PHE A 21 -10.66 33.56 10.58
N TYR A 22 -11.56 32.58 10.71
CA TYR A 22 -11.23 31.17 10.96
C TYR A 22 -11.01 30.35 9.68
N ARG A 23 -10.99 30.95 8.48
CA ARG A 23 -10.61 30.24 7.24
C ARG A 23 -9.16 29.73 7.31
N PRO A 24 -8.89 28.44 7.04
CA PRO A 24 -7.61 27.81 7.38
C PRO A 24 -6.50 28.19 6.39
N LYS A 25 -5.64 29.15 6.76
CA LYS A 25 -4.38 29.44 6.03
C LYS A 25 -3.35 28.30 6.08
N LYS A 26 -3.50 27.34 7.01
CA LYS A 26 -2.52 26.25 7.24
C LYS A 26 -2.43 25.28 6.06
N GLN A 27 -3.55 24.92 5.44
CA GLN A 27 -3.60 23.91 4.37
C GLN A 27 -2.74 24.30 3.16
N LYS A 28 -2.82 25.56 2.69
CA LYS A 28 -1.98 26.04 1.57
C LYS A 28 -0.49 25.96 1.85
N ARG A 29 -0.08 26.15 3.11
CA ARG A 29 1.33 26.04 3.52
C ARG A 29 1.77 24.58 3.54
N THR A 30 0.93 23.68 4.06
CA THR A 30 1.20 22.24 4.09
C THR A 30 1.42 21.68 2.69
N GLU A 31 0.54 22.00 1.73
CA GLU A 31 0.66 21.56 0.33
C GLU A 31 1.95 22.05 -0.35
N SER A 32 2.37 23.29 -0.05
CA SER A 32 3.65 23.82 -0.53
C SER A 32 4.84 23.02 0.01
N ILE A 33 4.83 22.66 1.29
CA ILE A 33 5.90 21.85 1.89
C ILE A 33 5.89 20.43 1.31
N TYR A 34 4.71 19.83 1.11
CA TYR A 34 4.59 18.52 0.49
C TYR A 34 5.13 18.53 -0.95
N THR A 35 4.86 19.57 -1.72
CA THR A 35 5.44 19.77 -3.07
C THR A 35 6.97 19.83 -3.01
N HIS A 36 7.56 20.48 -2.00
CA HIS A 36 9.02 20.46 -1.81
C HIS A 36 9.55 19.06 -1.48
N ALA A 37 8.82 18.27 -0.69
CA ALA A 37 9.16 16.87 -0.44
C ALA A 37 9.19 16.05 -1.73
N LEU A 38 8.13 16.12 -2.54
CA LEU A 38 8.04 15.40 -3.82
C LEU A 38 9.16 15.82 -4.78
N ASN A 39 9.46 17.12 -4.87
CA ASN A 39 10.57 17.62 -5.68
C ASN A 39 11.95 17.13 -5.22
N ALA A 40 12.12 16.88 -3.92
CA ALA A 40 13.35 16.29 -3.38
C ALA A 40 13.43 14.80 -3.71
N MET A 41 12.31 14.07 -3.61
CA MET A 41 12.22 12.66 -4.00
C MET A 41 12.56 12.46 -5.48
N VAL A 42 12.03 13.29 -6.37
CA VAL A 42 12.36 13.25 -7.82
C VAL A 42 13.86 13.44 -8.08
N ARG A 43 14.55 14.17 -7.21
CA ARG A 43 16.01 14.39 -7.28
C ARG A 43 16.82 13.29 -6.57
N GLY A 44 16.17 12.33 -5.92
CA GLY A 44 16.82 11.32 -5.09
C GLY A 44 17.37 11.84 -3.75
N ASP A 45 17.01 13.07 -3.33
CA ASP A 45 17.43 13.63 -2.05
C ASP A 45 16.47 13.16 -0.93
N THR A 46 16.64 11.91 -0.50
CA THR A 46 15.80 11.26 0.52
C THR A 46 15.84 12.00 1.86
N ARG A 47 16.99 12.56 2.23
CA ARG A 47 17.16 13.31 3.47
C ARG A 47 16.31 14.59 3.48
N THR A 48 16.34 15.37 2.41
CA THR A 48 15.52 16.58 2.29
C THR A 48 14.03 16.22 2.16
N ALA A 49 13.70 15.17 1.41
CA ALA A 49 12.34 14.66 1.32
C ALA A 49 11.78 14.29 2.71
N LEU A 50 12.49 13.46 3.49
CA LEU A 50 12.09 13.07 4.84
C LEU A 50 11.94 14.28 5.78
N LYS A 51 12.81 15.29 5.66
CA LYS A 51 12.68 16.52 6.45
C LYS A 51 11.35 17.22 6.15
N HIS A 52 11.04 17.44 4.87
CA HIS A 52 9.79 18.10 4.47
C HIS A 52 8.55 17.25 4.80
N LEU A 53 8.59 15.93 4.60
CA LEU A 53 7.49 15.03 4.98
C LEU A 53 7.22 15.08 6.48
N ARG A 54 8.27 15.11 7.32
CA ARG A 54 8.11 15.30 8.78
C ARG A 54 7.44 16.63 9.10
N ASP A 55 7.78 17.70 8.39
CA ASP A 55 7.15 19.01 8.59
C ASP A 55 5.68 19.02 8.14
N VAL A 56 5.34 18.29 7.08
CA VAL A 56 3.95 18.09 6.62
C VAL A 56 3.13 17.38 7.70
N VAL A 57 3.57 16.21 8.16
CA VAL A 57 2.79 15.40 9.11
C VAL A 57 2.68 16.05 10.51
N LYS A 58 3.61 16.95 10.86
CA LYS A 58 3.53 17.79 12.07
C LYS A 58 2.46 18.89 11.94
N GLN A 59 2.25 19.43 10.74
CA GLN A 59 1.28 20.49 10.49
C GLN A 59 -0.12 19.94 10.21
N ASP A 60 -0.18 18.80 9.53
CA ASP A 60 -1.40 18.08 9.20
C ASP A 60 -1.22 16.59 9.51
N THR A 61 -1.70 16.18 10.68
CA THR A 61 -1.65 14.78 11.09
C THR A 61 -2.56 13.88 10.26
N ASN A 62 -3.44 14.44 9.41
CA ASN A 62 -4.35 13.70 8.53
C ASN A 62 -3.82 13.54 7.11
N HIS A 63 -2.63 14.06 6.81
CA HIS A 63 -2.03 13.96 5.48
C HIS A 63 -1.49 12.55 5.20
N ILE A 64 -2.36 11.65 4.75
CA ILE A 64 -2.05 10.22 4.57
C ILE A 64 -0.88 10.00 3.60
N ASP A 65 -0.86 10.70 2.46
CA ASP A 65 0.19 10.52 1.45
C ASP A 65 1.58 10.82 2.00
N ALA A 66 1.72 11.84 2.86
CA ALA A 66 3.00 12.18 3.46
C ALA A 66 3.50 11.09 4.42
N TYR A 67 2.60 10.41 5.13
CA TYR A 67 2.97 9.24 5.94
C TYR A 67 3.36 8.04 5.07
N LEU A 68 2.64 7.78 3.97
CA LEU A 68 2.99 6.72 3.01
C LEU A 68 4.39 6.95 2.43
N GLN A 69 4.65 8.13 1.87
CA GLN A 69 5.97 8.46 1.31
C GLN A 69 7.08 8.40 2.37
N MET A 70 6.79 8.83 3.61
CA MET A 70 7.77 8.77 4.69
C MET A 70 8.10 7.31 5.07
N GLY A 71 7.12 6.42 5.12
CA GLY A 71 7.36 5.00 5.38
C GLY A 71 8.10 4.33 4.24
N ASP A 72 7.75 4.62 2.98
CA ASP A 72 8.42 4.08 1.80
C ASP A 72 9.91 4.47 1.76
N ILE A 73 10.24 5.75 1.99
CA ILE A 73 11.65 6.19 2.06
C ILE A 73 12.39 5.49 3.22
N LEU A 74 11.75 5.33 4.38
CA LEU A 74 12.37 4.62 5.51
C LEU A 74 12.66 3.16 5.16
N ARG A 75 11.76 2.49 4.43
CA ARG A 75 12.00 1.13 3.92
C ARG A 75 13.23 1.13 3.00
N GLU A 76 13.31 2.05 2.05
CA GLU A 76 14.43 2.18 1.10
C GLU A 76 15.78 2.44 1.80
N GLU A 77 15.78 3.22 2.90
CA GLU A 77 16.97 3.48 3.72
C GLU A 77 17.32 2.33 4.68
N GLY A 78 16.70 1.16 4.53
CA GLY A 78 16.96 -0.03 5.37
C GLY A 78 16.23 -0.02 6.72
N ASN A 79 15.45 1.02 7.01
CA ASN A 79 14.68 1.19 8.24
C ASN A 79 13.26 0.61 8.13
N ALA A 80 13.12 -0.56 7.51
CA ALA A 80 11.81 -1.19 7.26
C ALA A 80 10.97 -1.45 8.52
N GLN A 81 11.61 -1.69 9.69
CA GLN A 81 10.88 -1.83 10.94
C GLN A 81 10.17 -0.52 11.37
N ALA A 82 10.73 0.64 11.03
CA ALA A 82 10.10 1.93 11.26
C ALA A 82 9.00 2.21 10.23
N ALA A 83 9.21 1.80 8.97
CA ALA A 83 8.20 1.85 7.91
C ALA A 83 6.93 1.07 8.31
N VAL A 84 7.08 -0.16 8.82
CA VAL A 84 5.97 -0.96 9.34
C VAL A 84 5.16 -0.17 10.36
N LYS A 85 5.82 0.47 11.35
CA LYS A 85 5.10 1.23 12.39
C LYS A 85 4.29 2.39 11.79
N ILE A 86 4.86 3.10 10.83
CA ILE A 86 4.19 4.23 10.16
C ILE A 86 3.00 3.72 9.35
N HIS A 87 3.19 2.74 8.46
CA HIS A 87 2.10 2.24 7.63
C HIS A 87 1.01 1.53 8.44
N GLN A 88 1.37 0.79 9.49
CA GLN A 88 0.38 0.20 10.40
C GLN A 88 -0.44 1.27 11.13
N SER A 89 0.14 2.42 11.47
CA SER A 89 -0.62 3.52 12.07
C SER A 89 -1.69 4.09 11.12
N LEU A 90 -1.54 3.89 9.81
CA LEU A 90 -2.50 4.36 8.82
C LEU A 90 -3.73 3.45 8.75
N THR A 91 -3.60 2.14 9.01
CA THR A 91 -4.71 1.18 8.87
C THR A 91 -5.85 1.43 9.86
N VAL A 92 -5.59 2.11 10.97
CA VAL A 92 -6.59 2.43 12.00
C VAL A 92 -7.29 3.78 11.76
N ARG A 93 -6.95 4.50 10.68
CA ARG A 93 -7.60 5.77 10.36
C ARG A 93 -9.02 5.54 9.85
N PRO A 94 -10.00 6.34 10.30
CA PRO A 94 -11.37 6.23 9.80
C PRO A 94 -11.48 6.73 8.36
N ASN A 95 -12.51 6.27 7.65
CA ASN A 95 -12.92 6.78 6.32
C ASN A 95 -11.84 6.69 5.21
N LEU A 96 -10.96 5.68 5.28
CA LEU A 96 -10.07 5.38 4.17
C LEU A 96 -10.89 4.89 2.97
N ASN A 97 -10.61 5.45 1.79
CA ASN A 97 -11.12 4.88 0.55
C ASN A 97 -10.33 3.60 0.19
N ASN A 98 -10.88 2.80 -0.72
CA ASN A 98 -10.27 1.53 -1.09
C ASN A 98 -8.89 1.70 -1.75
N ASP A 99 -8.66 2.79 -2.48
CA ASP A 99 -7.38 3.04 -3.14
C ASP A 99 -6.26 3.28 -2.13
N ILE A 100 -6.50 4.16 -1.16
CA ILE A 100 -5.56 4.44 -0.07
C ILE A 100 -5.35 3.19 0.79
N SER A 101 -6.43 2.46 1.12
CA SER A 101 -6.31 1.23 1.90
C SER A 101 -5.45 0.19 1.17
N ARG A 102 -5.61 0.09 -0.15
CA ARG A 102 -4.79 -0.79 -1.00
C ARG A 102 -3.32 -0.38 -0.95
N ASP A 103 -3.02 0.90 -1.12
CA ASP A 103 -1.66 1.41 -1.13
C ASP A 103 -0.97 1.18 0.24
N ILE A 104 -1.69 1.38 1.35
CA ILE A 104 -1.20 1.06 2.71
C ILE A 104 -0.85 -0.43 2.85
N HIS A 105 -1.75 -1.34 2.43
CA HIS A 105 -1.50 -2.78 2.51
C HIS A 105 -0.37 -3.23 1.58
N GLN A 106 -0.24 -2.62 0.39
CA GLN A 106 0.88 -2.84 -0.50
C GLN A 106 2.21 -2.44 0.15
N SER A 107 2.30 -1.25 0.75
CA SER A 107 3.52 -0.82 1.44
C SER A 107 3.83 -1.71 2.66
N LEU A 108 2.83 -2.11 3.45
CA LEU A 108 3.04 -3.06 4.56
C LEU A 108 3.55 -4.42 4.10
N ALA A 109 3.04 -4.94 2.98
CA ALA A 109 3.51 -6.20 2.42
C ALA A 109 5.01 -6.11 2.06
N LEU A 110 5.43 -5.03 1.41
CA LEU A 110 6.83 -4.76 1.09
C LEU A 110 7.69 -4.64 2.36
N ASP A 111 7.24 -3.87 3.34
CA ASP A 111 7.97 -3.66 4.59
C ASP A 111 8.17 -4.99 5.34
N PHE A 112 7.12 -5.80 5.46
CA PHE A 112 7.20 -7.11 6.12
C PHE A 112 8.10 -8.08 5.37
N LYS A 113 8.08 -8.07 4.03
CA LYS A 113 8.99 -8.90 3.24
C LYS A 113 10.44 -8.51 3.50
N GLN A 114 10.75 -7.22 3.56
CA GLN A 114 12.12 -6.73 3.79
C GLN A 114 12.68 -7.13 5.16
N ILE A 115 11.84 -7.22 6.18
CA ILE A 115 12.25 -7.72 7.51
C ILE A 115 12.07 -9.24 7.69
N GLY A 116 11.81 -9.99 6.61
CA GLY A 116 11.70 -11.45 6.63
C GLY A 116 10.41 -12.02 7.21
N HIS A 117 9.41 -11.19 7.51
CA HIS A 117 8.11 -11.62 8.01
C HIS A 117 7.15 -12.04 6.87
N LEU A 118 7.53 -13.07 6.12
CA LEU A 118 6.81 -13.51 4.91
C LEU A 118 5.33 -13.83 5.14
N ASN A 119 4.97 -14.42 6.29
CA ASN A 119 3.56 -14.70 6.61
C ASN A 119 2.72 -13.43 6.81
N LYS A 120 3.32 -12.36 7.35
CA LYS A 120 2.65 -11.06 7.47
C LYS A 120 2.56 -10.40 6.10
N ALA A 121 3.67 -10.40 5.35
CA ALA A 121 3.73 -9.85 4.00
C ALA A 121 2.65 -10.45 3.09
N LYS A 122 2.50 -11.77 3.11
CA LYS A 122 1.45 -12.52 2.41
C LYS A 122 0.06 -12.01 2.76
N ARG A 123 -0.26 -11.90 4.05
CA ARG A 123 -1.59 -11.44 4.50
C ARG A 123 -1.92 -10.04 4.01
N GLU A 124 -0.96 -9.14 4.03
CA GLU A 124 -1.16 -7.76 3.55
C GLU A 124 -1.41 -7.75 2.03
N ALA A 125 -0.68 -8.54 1.25
CA ALA A 125 -0.95 -8.69 -0.19
C ALA A 125 -2.32 -9.35 -0.50
N GLU A 126 -2.77 -10.30 0.35
CA GLU A 126 -4.13 -10.84 0.25
C GLU A 126 -5.21 -9.78 0.54
N LEU A 127 -4.95 -8.84 1.45
CA LEU A 127 -5.85 -7.70 1.69
C LEU A 127 -5.92 -6.79 0.46
N VAL A 128 -4.80 -6.56 -0.23
CA VAL A 128 -4.80 -5.86 -1.53
C VAL A 128 -5.74 -6.55 -2.53
N LEU A 129 -5.67 -7.88 -2.67
CA LEU A 129 -6.57 -8.62 -3.56
C LEU A 129 -8.04 -8.62 -3.14
N LYS A 130 -8.33 -8.46 -1.83
CA LYS A 130 -9.71 -8.28 -1.37
C LYS A 130 -10.29 -6.93 -1.80
N LEU A 131 -9.47 -5.88 -1.82
CA LEU A 131 -9.85 -4.54 -2.24
C LEU A 131 -9.90 -4.42 -3.77
N ASP A 132 -8.93 -4.99 -4.46
CA ASP A 132 -8.82 -5.03 -5.91
C ASP A 132 -8.44 -6.45 -6.38
N ARG A 133 -9.45 -7.23 -6.77
CA ARG A 133 -9.29 -8.63 -7.20
C ARG A 133 -8.40 -8.81 -8.42
N LYS A 134 -8.22 -7.76 -9.23
CA LYS A 134 -7.44 -7.80 -10.47
C LYS A 134 -6.09 -7.10 -10.32
N ASN A 135 -5.67 -6.80 -9.08
CA ASN A 135 -4.41 -6.14 -8.83
C ASN A 135 -3.23 -7.02 -9.27
N LEU A 136 -2.55 -6.61 -10.34
CA LEU A 136 -1.46 -7.40 -10.90
C LEU A 136 -0.27 -7.47 -9.93
N TRP A 137 0.07 -6.35 -9.29
CA TRP A 137 1.18 -6.26 -8.35
C TRP A 137 1.04 -7.28 -7.21
N ALA A 138 -0.14 -7.37 -6.58
CA ALA A 138 -0.36 -8.30 -5.47
C ALA A 138 -0.32 -9.77 -5.92
N ASN A 139 -0.78 -10.08 -7.14
CA ASN A 139 -0.66 -11.42 -7.69
C ASN A 139 0.82 -11.80 -7.90
N GLU A 140 1.62 -10.91 -8.47
CA GLU A 140 3.06 -11.14 -8.70
C GLU A 140 3.84 -11.23 -7.37
N PHE A 141 3.49 -10.39 -6.40
CA PHE A 141 4.09 -10.42 -5.08
C PHE A 141 3.81 -11.72 -4.33
N LEU A 142 2.56 -12.21 -4.39
CA LEU A 142 2.18 -13.49 -3.79
C LEU A 142 2.83 -14.67 -4.52
N LEU A 143 2.99 -14.61 -5.84
CA LEU A 143 3.73 -15.63 -6.60
C LEU A 143 5.16 -15.77 -6.08
N ASP A 144 5.88 -14.67 -5.93
CA ASP A 144 7.23 -14.66 -5.36
C ASP A 144 7.27 -15.26 -3.95
N ILE A 145 6.29 -14.95 -3.09
CA ILE A 145 6.21 -15.58 -1.76
C ILE A 145 5.99 -17.08 -1.86
N TYR A 146 5.10 -17.54 -2.73
CA TYR A 146 4.82 -18.97 -2.90
C TYR A 146 6.01 -19.74 -3.48
N GLU A 147 6.74 -19.16 -4.44
CA GLU A 147 7.99 -19.72 -4.96
C GLU A 147 9.04 -19.86 -3.85
N ASN A 148 9.24 -18.80 -3.05
CA ASN A 148 10.18 -18.81 -1.92
C ASN A 148 9.82 -19.87 -0.86
N GLN A 149 8.53 -20.13 -0.67
CA GLN A 149 8.02 -21.15 0.26
C GLN A 149 7.92 -22.55 -0.36
N ARG A 150 8.27 -22.73 -1.64
CA ARG A 150 8.04 -23.96 -2.41
C ARG A 150 6.58 -24.43 -2.37
N ASN A 151 5.63 -23.50 -2.24
CA ASN A 151 4.21 -23.79 -2.27
C ASN A 151 3.72 -23.79 -3.72
N TRP A 152 4.08 -24.85 -4.44
CA TRP A 152 3.86 -24.94 -5.87
C TRP A 152 2.39 -25.01 -6.27
N ASP A 153 1.53 -25.57 -5.42
CA ASP A 153 0.07 -25.60 -5.65
C ASP A 153 -0.51 -24.18 -5.75
N GLN A 154 -0.13 -23.30 -4.82
CA GLN A 154 -0.57 -21.92 -4.82
C GLN A 154 0.13 -21.09 -5.91
N ALA A 155 1.41 -21.37 -6.19
CA ALA A 155 2.14 -20.74 -7.30
C ALA A 155 1.43 -21.02 -8.64
N THR A 156 1.08 -22.27 -8.93
CA THR A 156 0.34 -22.64 -10.15
C THR A 156 -1.01 -21.92 -10.26
N GLN A 157 -1.77 -21.81 -9.16
CA GLN A 157 -3.06 -21.11 -9.16
C GLN A 157 -2.91 -19.61 -9.44
N ILE A 158 -1.91 -18.97 -8.85
CA ILE A 158 -1.72 -17.53 -9.03
C ILE A 158 -1.12 -17.19 -10.40
N THR A 159 -0.26 -18.05 -10.96
CA THR A 159 0.24 -17.91 -12.34
C THR A 159 -0.90 -17.91 -13.35
N LYS A 160 -1.89 -18.80 -13.20
CA LYS A 160 -3.11 -18.80 -14.03
C LYS A 160 -3.86 -17.46 -13.94
N SER A 161 -3.96 -16.90 -12.74
CA SER A 161 -4.59 -15.59 -12.51
C SER A 161 -3.81 -14.47 -13.21
N ILE A 162 -2.47 -14.46 -13.09
CA ILE A 162 -1.58 -13.49 -13.75
C ILE A 162 -1.68 -13.56 -15.27
N GLN A 163 -1.65 -14.76 -15.85
CA GLN A 163 -1.81 -14.97 -17.29
C GLN A 163 -3.11 -14.38 -17.81
N LYS A 164 -4.22 -14.66 -17.11
CA LYS A 164 -5.53 -14.09 -17.45
C LYS A 164 -5.55 -12.57 -17.38
N LEU A 165 -4.88 -11.97 -16.38
CA LEU A 165 -4.79 -10.51 -16.24
C LEU A 165 -3.94 -9.87 -17.34
N LYS A 166 -2.81 -10.50 -17.70
CA LYS A 166 -1.90 -10.03 -18.76
C LYS A 166 -2.39 -10.33 -20.18
N GLN A 167 -3.50 -11.06 -20.32
CA GLN A 167 -3.95 -11.64 -21.60
C GLN A 167 -2.86 -12.48 -22.29
N SER A 168 -1.92 -13.02 -21.51
CA SER A 168 -0.86 -13.89 -22.00
C SER A 168 -1.31 -15.33 -21.88
N GLN A 169 -1.12 -16.10 -22.95
CA GLN A 169 -1.44 -17.53 -23.01
C GLN A 169 -0.17 -18.39 -23.00
N ASP A 170 0.99 -17.84 -22.63
CA ASP A 170 2.27 -18.55 -22.66
C ASP A 170 2.26 -19.76 -21.71
N PRO A 171 2.09 -21.00 -22.23
CA PRO A 171 1.90 -22.18 -21.40
C PRO A 171 3.17 -22.53 -20.60
N ASN A 172 4.33 -22.06 -21.05
CA ASN A 172 5.63 -22.37 -20.45
C ASN A 172 5.75 -21.84 -19.02
N GLN A 173 5.03 -20.78 -18.67
CA GLN A 173 5.06 -20.21 -17.32
C GLN A 173 4.44 -21.13 -16.27
N ILE A 174 3.43 -21.94 -16.65
CA ILE A 174 2.81 -22.93 -15.76
C ILE A 174 3.60 -24.24 -15.77
N ALA A 175 4.14 -24.63 -16.93
CA ALA A 175 4.89 -25.88 -17.08
C ALA A 175 6.05 -26.00 -16.08
N ARG A 176 6.76 -24.89 -15.80
CA ARG A 176 7.82 -24.87 -14.77
C ARG A 176 7.32 -25.30 -13.39
N PHE A 177 6.16 -24.81 -12.96
CA PHE A 177 5.61 -25.14 -11.64
C PHE A 177 5.07 -26.56 -11.56
N LEU A 178 4.47 -27.06 -12.63
CA LEU A 178 4.06 -28.46 -12.74
C LEU A 178 5.26 -29.41 -12.62
N VAL A 179 6.40 -29.05 -13.24
CA VAL A 179 7.65 -29.80 -13.09
C VAL A 179 8.12 -29.81 -11.63
N TYR A 180 8.13 -28.66 -10.96
CA TYR A 180 8.50 -28.59 -9.54
C TYR A 180 7.55 -29.38 -8.63
N GLN A 181 6.25 -29.39 -8.91
CA GLN A 181 5.27 -30.23 -8.20
C GLN A 181 5.57 -31.72 -8.39
N GLY A 182 5.83 -32.15 -9.62
CA GLY A 182 6.20 -33.54 -9.90
C GLY A 182 7.50 -33.95 -9.20
N MET A 183 8.52 -33.09 -9.21
CA MET A 183 9.79 -33.34 -8.51
C MET A 183 9.61 -33.46 -6.99
N ASP A 184 8.85 -32.57 -6.36
CA ASP A 184 8.58 -32.61 -4.91
C ASP A 184 7.81 -33.89 -4.51
N LYS A 185 6.89 -34.35 -5.37
CA LYS A 185 6.18 -35.63 -5.19
C LYS A 185 7.10 -36.84 -5.36
N LEU A 186 8.05 -36.79 -6.30
CA LEU A 186 9.07 -37.83 -6.45
C LEU A 186 9.99 -37.91 -5.23
N GLU A 187 10.43 -36.77 -4.69
CA GLU A 187 11.23 -36.71 -3.45
C GLU A 187 10.48 -37.34 -2.26
N LYS A 188 9.14 -37.21 -2.23
CA LYS A 188 8.26 -37.82 -1.23
C LYS A 188 7.89 -39.28 -1.51
N GLY A 189 8.40 -39.88 -2.59
CA GLY A 189 8.11 -41.26 -3.00
C GLY A 189 6.73 -41.47 -3.63
N GLN A 190 6.03 -40.40 -4.00
CA GLN A 190 4.66 -40.42 -4.54
C GLN A 190 4.68 -40.50 -6.09
N GLN A 191 5.30 -41.55 -6.63
CA GLN A 191 5.60 -41.65 -8.06
C GLN A 191 4.37 -41.53 -8.98
N LYS A 192 3.25 -42.20 -8.64
CA LYS A 192 2.00 -42.09 -9.42
C LYS A 192 1.42 -40.68 -9.44
N GLU A 193 1.55 -39.94 -8.34
CA GLU A 193 1.05 -38.57 -8.26
C GLU A 193 1.95 -37.58 -8.98
N ALA A 194 3.25 -37.87 -9.06
CA ALA A 194 4.21 -37.09 -9.84
C ALA A 194 3.99 -37.24 -11.34
N GLU A 195 3.77 -38.48 -11.82
CA GLU A 195 3.41 -38.75 -13.23
C GLU A 195 2.16 -37.99 -13.66
N ALA A 196 1.17 -37.85 -12.77
CA ALA A 196 -0.02 -37.05 -13.02
C ALA A 196 0.23 -35.53 -13.16
N GLN A 197 1.39 -35.02 -12.74
CA GLN A 197 1.76 -33.60 -12.93
C GLN A 197 2.51 -33.34 -14.25
N PHE A 198 3.08 -34.38 -14.85
CA PHE A 198 3.88 -34.26 -16.08
C PHE A 198 3.07 -34.46 -17.37
N ASN A 199 1.83 -34.95 -17.25
CA ASN A 199 0.89 -35.14 -18.36
C ASN A 199 -0.03 -33.92 -18.50
#